data_AF-A0A2K2UCE0-F1
#
_entry.id   AF-A0A2K2UCE0-F1
#
_cell.length_a   1.000
_cell.length_b   1.000
_cell.length_c   1.000
_cell.angle_alpha   90.00
_cell.angle_beta   90.00
_cell.angle_gamma   90.00
#
_symmetry.space_group_name_H-M   'P 1'
#
loop_
_entity.id
_entity.type
_entity.pdbx_description
1 polymer ?
#
loop_
_entity_poly.entity_id
_entity_poly.type
_entity_poly.pdbx_seq_one_letter_code
_entity_poly.pdbx_strand_id
1 'polypeptide(L)'
;MSKKKQKQKPGPCQRGFASRPRQEKRFDAQGRRIGDDGLPMTKYRTRAHRLLNGFFVWGAFAGLLCAGFTVLATFQGQELSSWELVAEGGAYRNGLSIATLLRFEALFCLAVGIASVAVHLYGFSWLYDGYALRPARRIALGLGLACAAWCATAVLLAGAFEPVSVATLVLLATFRLLVPKVHDEHQQLLSMRS
;
A
#
# COMPACT_ATOMS: atom_id res chain seq x y z
N MET A 1 18.30 34.74 -61.24
CA MET A 1 18.55 33.40 -60.67
C MET A 1 18.48 33.48 -59.15
N SER A 2 17.38 33.03 -58.54
CA SER A 2 17.16 33.14 -57.08
C SER A 2 16.94 31.76 -56.46
N LYS A 3 17.83 31.37 -55.54
CA LYS A 3 17.83 30.07 -54.85
C LYS A 3 16.69 30.02 -53.82
N LYS A 4 15.70 29.12 -54.02
CA LYS A 4 14.69 28.75 -53.01
C LYS A 4 15.39 28.05 -51.83
N LYS A 5 15.36 28.65 -50.64
CA LYS A 5 15.68 27.97 -49.37
C LYS A 5 14.52 27.04 -48.99
N GLN A 6 14.75 25.73 -49.09
CA GLN A 6 13.88 24.69 -48.54
C GLN A 6 13.79 24.84 -47.01
N LYS A 7 12.57 25.06 -46.49
CA LYS A 7 12.28 24.90 -45.05
C LYS A 7 12.29 23.41 -44.73
N GLN A 8 13.32 22.94 -44.04
CA GLN A 8 13.33 21.63 -43.39
C GLN A 8 12.26 21.59 -42.29
N LYS A 9 11.36 20.60 -42.35
CA LYS A 9 10.44 20.27 -41.25
C LYS A 9 11.26 19.66 -40.09
N PRO A 10 11.05 20.07 -38.83
CA PRO A 10 11.67 19.39 -37.70
C PRO A 10 11.05 18.00 -37.53
N GLY A 11 11.92 16.99 -37.33
CA GLY A 11 11.53 15.60 -37.15
C GLY A 11 10.80 15.34 -35.82
N PRO A 12 10.00 14.26 -35.73
CA PRO A 12 9.21 13.98 -34.55
C PRO A 12 10.02 13.12 -33.58
N CYS A 13 10.72 13.70 -32.61
CA CYS A 13 11.14 13.01 -31.36
C CYS A 13 11.90 13.91 -30.38
N GLN A 14 11.38 15.11 -30.12
CA GLN A 14 11.71 15.82 -28.87
C GLN A 14 10.42 16.35 -28.25
N ARG A 15 9.54 15.42 -27.83
CA ARG A 15 8.59 15.75 -26.76
C ARG A 15 9.43 15.85 -25.49
N GLY A 16 10.02 17.02 -25.29
CA GLY A 16 10.63 17.37 -24.01
C GLY A 16 9.63 17.03 -22.92
N PHE A 17 10.13 16.56 -21.78
CA PHE A 17 9.41 16.65 -20.53
C PHE A 17 9.06 18.13 -20.36
N ALA A 18 7.91 18.55 -20.88
CA ALA A 18 7.33 19.83 -20.56
C ALA A 18 7.26 19.82 -19.05
N SER A 19 8.13 20.60 -18.42
CA SER A 19 8.16 20.80 -16.99
C SER A 19 6.74 21.16 -16.60
N ARG A 20 6.01 20.19 -16.04
CA ARG A 20 4.65 20.43 -15.55
C ARG A 20 4.76 21.70 -14.71
N PRO A 21 3.94 22.74 -14.96
CA PRO A 21 4.04 23.97 -14.19
C PRO A 21 4.05 23.56 -12.73
N ARG A 22 5.08 23.99 -12.00
CA ARG A 22 5.26 23.68 -10.57
C ARG A 22 3.90 23.95 -9.95
N GLN A 23 3.21 22.89 -9.48
CA GLN A 23 1.88 23.06 -8.90
C GLN A 23 2.04 24.02 -7.74
N GLU A 24 1.72 25.28 -7.99
CA GLU A 24 1.78 26.33 -7.00
C GLU A 24 0.78 25.89 -5.93
N LYS A 25 1.27 25.73 -4.70
CA LYS A 25 0.43 25.27 -3.59
C LYS A 25 -0.68 26.31 -3.45
N ARG A 26 -1.88 25.98 -3.94
CA ARG A 26 -3.02 26.87 -3.85
C ARG A 26 -3.44 26.93 -2.39
N PHE A 27 -3.54 28.12 -1.85
CA PHE A 27 -4.04 28.35 -0.51
C PHE A 27 -5.42 29.00 -0.61
N ASP A 28 -6.33 28.56 0.25
CA ASP A 28 -7.62 29.21 0.45
C ASP A 28 -7.43 30.60 1.09
N ALA A 29 -8.47 31.45 1.07
CA ALA A 29 -8.48 32.76 1.73
C ALA A 29 -8.14 32.69 3.23
N GLN A 30 -8.33 31.52 3.84
CA GLN A 30 -7.99 31.20 5.23
C GLN A 30 -6.56 30.64 5.41
N GLY A 31 -5.74 30.64 4.36
CA GLY A 31 -4.36 30.12 4.38
C GLY A 31 -4.26 28.59 4.41
N ARG A 32 -5.36 27.85 4.16
CA ARG A 32 -5.36 26.38 4.14
C ARG A 32 -4.91 25.87 2.78
N ARG A 33 -4.03 24.87 2.74
CA ARG A 33 -3.61 24.22 1.49
C ARG A 33 -4.82 23.58 0.81
N ILE A 34 -5.02 23.83 -0.47
CA ILE A 34 -6.05 23.20 -1.29
C ILE A 34 -5.51 21.86 -1.81
N GLY A 35 -6.33 20.82 -1.72
CA GLY A 35 -6.04 19.49 -2.26
C GLY A 35 -6.17 19.44 -3.78
N ASP A 36 -5.78 18.32 -4.38
CA ASP A 36 -5.82 18.13 -5.83
C ASP A 36 -7.25 18.12 -6.40
N ASP A 37 -8.23 17.91 -5.53
CA ASP A 37 -9.68 17.97 -5.78
C ASP A 37 -10.26 19.39 -5.69
N GLY A 38 -9.44 20.39 -5.37
CA GLY A 38 -9.87 21.78 -5.22
C GLY A 38 -10.55 22.09 -3.88
N LEU A 39 -10.61 21.13 -2.94
CA LEU A 39 -11.16 21.34 -1.60
C LEU A 39 -10.06 21.66 -0.58
N PRO A 40 -10.33 22.47 0.46
CA PRO A 40 -9.35 22.79 1.49
C PRO A 40 -8.95 21.55 2.28
N MET A 41 -7.65 21.39 2.51
CA MET A 41 -7.07 20.25 3.22
C MET A 41 -7.27 20.42 4.73
N THR A 42 -8.36 19.85 5.24
CA THR A 42 -8.72 19.86 6.67
C THR A 42 -7.81 18.95 7.50
N LYS A 43 -7.97 18.98 8.83
CA LYS A 43 -7.19 18.14 9.74
C LYS A 43 -7.43 16.65 9.49
N TYR A 44 -8.69 16.20 9.30
CA TYR A 44 -8.96 14.78 9.06
C TYR A 44 -8.59 14.35 7.64
N ARG A 45 -8.80 15.19 6.62
CA ARG A 45 -8.30 14.90 5.26
C ARG A 45 -6.78 14.78 5.21
N THR A 46 -6.04 15.65 5.91
CA THR A 46 -4.58 15.54 6.03
C THR A 46 -4.16 14.23 6.72
N ARG A 47 -4.85 13.84 7.80
CA ARG A 47 -4.61 12.56 8.48
C ARG A 47 -4.88 11.38 7.56
N ALA A 48 -5.95 11.43 6.76
CA ALA A 48 -6.31 10.37 5.83
C ALA A 48 -5.26 10.23 4.72
N HIS A 49 -4.81 11.35 4.15
CA HIS A 49 -3.72 11.37 3.18
C HIS A 49 -2.44 10.72 3.76
N ARG A 50 -2.04 11.10 4.98
CA ARG A 50 -0.86 10.51 5.64
C ARG A 50 -1.04 9.03 5.92
N LEU A 51 -2.23 8.61 6.34
CA LEU A 51 -2.53 7.21 6.60
C LEU A 51 -2.47 6.37 5.33
N LEU A 52 -3.00 6.87 4.22
CA LEU A 52 -2.92 6.21 2.91
C LEU A 52 -1.47 6.12 2.42
N ASN A 53 -0.65 7.15 2.63
CA ASN A 53 0.80 7.04 2.41
C ASN A 53 1.45 6.01 3.33
N GLY A 54 0.98 5.92 4.58
CA GLY A 54 1.39 4.88 5.53
C GLY A 54 1.15 3.47 4.99
N PHE A 55 -0.01 3.21 4.38
CA PHE A 55 -0.27 1.91 3.73
C PHE A 55 0.70 1.61 2.58
N PHE A 56 1.08 2.62 1.80
CA PHE A 56 2.07 2.42 0.73
C PHE A 56 3.46 2.10 1.29
N VAL A 57 3.93 2.88 2.27
CA VAL A 57 5.23 2.64 2.91
C VAL A 57 5.25 1.29 3.61
N TRP A 58 4.18 0.94 4.31
CA TRP A 58 4.02 -0.37 4.96
C TRP A 58 4.01 -1.50 3.94
N GLY A 59 3.33 -1.32 2.80
CA GLY A 59 3.31 -2.30 1.72
C GLY A 59 4.70 -2.55 1.12
N ALA A 60 5.48 -1.49 0.91
CA ALA A 60 6.87 -1.59 0.46
C ALA A 60 7.75 -2.30 1.51
N PHE A 61 7.58 -1.98 2.78
CA PHE A 61 8.28 -2.63 3.88
C PHE A 61 7.93 -4.13 3.98
N ALA A 62 6.66 -4.50 3.85
CA ALA A 62 6.22 -5.89 3.79
C ALA A 62 6.84 -6.64 2.60
N GLY A 63 7.00 -5.98 1.45
CA GLY A 63 7.75 -6.53 0.31
C GLY A 63 9.21 -6.83 0.64
N LEU A 64 9.90 -5.95 1.38
CA LEU A 64 11.26 -6.19 1.85
C LEU A 64 11.33 -7.35 2.85
N LEU A 65 10.36 -7.45 3.77
CA LEU A 65 10.25 -8.56 4.71
C LEU A 65 10.04 -9.89 3.97
N CYS A 66 9.19 -9.93 2.93
CA CYS A 66 9.01 -11.10 2.08
C CYS A 66 10.34 -11.57 1.49
N ALA A 67 11.14 -10.66 0.91
CA ALA A 67 12.45 -11.00 0.38
C ALA A 67 13.38 -11.53 1.50
N GLY A 68 13.39 -10.88 2.65
CA GLY A 68 14.17 -11.29 3.83
C GLY A 68 13.80 -12.70 4.30
N PHE A 69 12.52 -13.00 4.50
CA PHE A 69 12.05 -14.32 4.92
C PHE A 69 12.32 -15.41 3.87
N THR A 70 12.21 -15.08 2.59
CA THR A 70 12.56 -16.00 1.50
C THR A 70 14.03 -16.40 1.59
N VAL A 71 14.93 -15.43 1.79
CA VAL A 71 16.37 -15.69 1.94
C VAL A 71 16.65 -16.46 3.24
N LEU A 72 16.03 -16.10 4.36
CA LEU A 72 16.20 -16.82 5.62
C LEU A 72 15.70 -18.27 5.54
N ALA A 73 14.67 -18.55 4.73
CA ALA A 73 14.17 -19.89 4.52
C ALA A 73 15.17 -20.77 3.75
N THR A 74 15.95 -20.22 2.82
CA THR A 74 16.97 -20.99 2.08
C THR A 74 18.16 -21.35 2.94
N PHE A 75 18.47 -20.55 3.96
CA PHE A 75 19.58 -20.80 4.90
C PHE A 75 19.23 -21.74 6.07
N GLN A 76 18.05 -22.38 6.07
CA GLN A 76 17.67 -23.32 7.14
C GLN A 76 18.29 -24.73 7.00
N GLY A 77 19.17 -24.94 6.01
CA GLY A 77 19.87 -26.22 5.82
C GLY A 77 18.96 -27.38 5.46
N GLN A 78 17.87 -27.13 4.72
CA GLN A 78 16.99 -28.19 4.24
C GLN A 78 17.58 -28.85 2.99
N GLU A 79 17.53 -30.17 2.95
CA GLU A 79 17.90 -30.94 1.76
C GLU A 79 16.66 -31.17 0.89
N LEU A 80 16.79 -30.87 -0.40
CA LEU A 80 15.76 -31.18 -1.40
C LEU A 80 16.02 -32.59 -1.90
N SER A 81 15.09 -33.50 -1.64
CA SER A 81 15.07 -34.79 -2.32
C SER A 81 14.96 -34.55 -3.84
N SER A 82 15.83 -35.21 -4.63
CA SER A 82 15.89 -35.02 -6.08
C SER A 82 14.60 -35.41 -6.82
N TRP A 83 13.71 -36.17 -6.18
CA TRP A 83 12.49 -36.73 -6.76
C TRP A 83 11.21 -36.37 -6.01
N GLU A 84 11.30 -35.93 -4.77
CA GLU A 84 10.16 -35.45 -4.01
C GLU A 84 10.35 -33.96 -3.71
N LEU A 85 9.33 -33.14 -3.95
CA LEU A 85 9.32 -31.73 -3.56
C LEU A 85 9.13 -31.57 -2.03
N VAL A 86 9.67 -32.51 -1.26
CA VAL A 86 9.68 -32.55 0.19
C VAL A 86 11.08 -32.16 0.63
N ALA A 87 11.16 -31.04 1.35
CA ALA A 87 12.39 -30.55 1.93
C ALA A 87 12.54 -31.18 3.33
N GLU A 88 13.47 -32.12 3.46
CA GLU A 88 13.72 -32.85 4.72
C GLU A 88 14.85 -32.18 5.52
N GLY A 89 14.77 -32.29 6.85
CA GLY A 89 15.74 -31.70 7.77
C GLY A 89 15.57 -30.19 8.03
N GLY A 90 16.56 -29.62 8.72
CA GLY A 90 16.58 -28.22 9.17
C GLY A 90 16.07 -28.02 10.61
N ALA A 91 15.92 -26.76 11.01
CA ALA A 91 15.49 -26.42 12.36
C ALA A 91 13.95 -26.55 12.52
N TYR A 92 13.53 -27.05 13.68
CA TYR A 92 12.12 -27.26 14.02
C TYR A 92 11.72 -26.45 15.25
N ARG A 93 10.46 -26.00 15.28
CA ARG A 93 9.83 -25.34 16.43
C ARG A 93 8.43 -25.90 16.61
N ASN A 94 8.12 -26.41 17.81
CA ASN A 94 6.84 -27.06 18.12
C ASN A 94 6.44 -28.15 17.10
N GLY A 95 7.41 -28.92 16.60
CA GLY A 95 7.17 -29.95 15.58
C GLY A 95 6.99 -29.43 14.14
N LEU A 96 7.02 -28.11 13.92
CA LEU A 96 6.92 -27.48 12.60
C LEU A 96 8.30 -27.10 12.07
N SER A 97 8.54 -27.30 10.77
CA SER A 97 9.77 -26.86 10.10
C SER A 97 9.81 -25.33 10.05
N ILE A 98 10.90 -24.74 10.55
CA ILE A 98 11.12 -23.27 10.54
C ILE A 98 11.21 -22.75 9.10
N ALA A 99 11.82 -23.50 8.19
CA ALA A 99 11.90 -23.12 6.78
C ALA A 99 10.51 -22.99 6.15
N THR A 100 9.62 -23.94 6.43
CA THR A 100 8.24 -23.90 5.95
C THR A 100 7.47 -22.73 6.57
N LEU A 101 7.65 -22.47 7.88
CA LEU A 101 7.06 -21.30 8.53
C LEU A 101 7.52 -19.99 7.88
N LEU A 102 8.82 -19.83 7.61
CA LEU A 102 9.38 -18.64 6.95
C LEU A 102 8.85 -18.47 5.52
N ARG A 103 8.61 -19.56 4.77
CA ARG A 103 8.00 -19.49 3.43
C ARG A 103 6.56 -19.01 3.50
N PHE A 104 5.77 -19.53 4.44
CA PHE A 104 4.40 -19.06 4.63
C PHE A 104 4.37 -17.60 5.09
N GLU A 105 5.28 -17.20 5.97
CA GLU A 105 5.44 -15.81 6.39
C GLU A 105 5.81 -14.89 5.22
N ALA A 106 6.70 -15.34 4.33
CA ALA A 106 7.05 -14.61 3.11
C ALA A 106 5.84 -14.42 2.19
N LEU A 107 5.07 -15.50 1.95
CA LEU A 107 3.83 -15.43 1.15
C LEU A 107 2.81 -14.49 1.78
N PHE A 108 2.66 -14.54 3.11
CA PHE A 108 1.78 -13.65 3.84
C PHE A 108 2.22 -12.19 3.71
N CYS A 109 3.51 -11.89 3.92
CA CYS A 109 4.08 -10.55 3.73
C CYS A 109 3.88 -10.03 2.31
N LEU A 110 4.02 -10.88 1.29
CA LEU A 110 3.73 -10.51 -0.10
C LEU A 110 2.25 -10.12 -0.29
N ALA A 111 1.34 -10.93 0.24
CA ALA A 111 -0.10 -10.66 0.18
C ALA A 111 -0.46 -9.34 0.90
N VAL A 112 0.11 -9.11 2.09
CA VAL A 112 -0.03 -7.85 2.85
C VAL A 112 0.49 -6.67 2.04
N GLY A 113 1.65 -6.82 1.40
CA GLY A 113 2.25 -5.80 0.53
C GLY A 113 1.32 -5.38 -0.60
N ILE A 114 0.85 -6.35 -1.39
CA ILE A 114 -0.06 -6.13 -2.52
C ILE A 114 -1.37 -5.49 -2.03
N ALA A 115 -1.98 -6.04 -0.98
CA ALA A 115 -3.25 -5.53 -0.46
C ALA A 115 -3.12 -4.11 0.10
N SER A 116 -2.00 -3.79 0.77
CA SER A 116 -1.75 -2.44 1.31
C SER A 116 -1.59 -1.41 0.21
N VAL A 117 -0.89 -1.74 -0.88
CA VAL A 117 -0.79 -0.88 -2.07
C VAL A 117 -2.17 -0.72 -2.73
N ALA A 118 -2.98 -1.77 -2.80
CA ALA A 118 -4.34 -1.66 -3.33
C ALA A 118 -5.23 -0.74 -2.47
N VAL A 119 -5.17 -0.86 -1.14
CA VAL A 119 -5.88 0.04 -0.21
C VAL A 119 -5.41 1.49 -0.38
N HIS A 120 -4.11 1.72 -0.57
CA HIS A 120 -3.56 3.03 -0.89
C HIS A 120 -4.19 3.59 -2.17
N LEU A 121 -4.12 2.87 -3.28
CA LEU A 121 -4.62 3.34 -4.59
C LEU A 121 -6.12 3.64 -4.55
N TYR A 122 -6.95 2.68 -4.11
CA TYR A 122 -8.40 2.88 -4.03
C TYR A 122 -8.79 3.91 -2.97
N GLY A 123 -8.01 4.03 -1.89
CA GLY A 123 -8.22 5.04 -0.86
C GLY A 123 -7.93 6.46 -1.35
N PHE A 124 -6.90 6.64 -2.19
CA PHE A 124 -6.60 7.93 -2.83
C PHE A 124 -7.68 8.31 -3.85
N SER A 125 -8.13 7.37 -4.67
CA SER A 125 -9.25 7.58 -5.59
C SER A 125 -10.54 7.95 -4.87
N TRP A 126 -10.79 7.40 -3.68
CA TRP A 126 -11.91 7.83 -2.84
C TRP A 126 -11.70 9.25 -2.27
N LEU A 127 -10.49 9.57 -1.80
CA LEU A 127 -10.21 10.82 -1.09
C LEU A 127 -10.19 12.06 -2.01
N TYR A 128 -9.81 11.90 -3.28
CA TYR A 128 -9.63 13.01 -4.23
C TYR A 128 -10.57 12.97 -5.42
N ASP A 129 -10.81 11.79 -6.00
CA ASP A 129 -11.57 11.69 -7.25
C ASP A 129 -13.06 11.40 -7.00
N GLY A 130 -13.49 11.32 -5.73
CA GLY A 130 -14.88 11.09 -5.36
C GLY A 130 -15.42 9.68 -5.66
N TYR A 131 -14.54 8.72 -5.95
CA TYR A 131 -14.96 7.33 -6.19
C TYR A 131 -15.56 6.67 -4.94
N ALA A 132 -16.30 5.59 -5.14
CA ALA A 132 -16.88 4.84 -4.03
C ALA A 132 -15.80 4.22 -3.12
N LEU A 133 -16.02 4.28 -1.80
CA LEU A 133 -15.14 3.67 -0.79
C LEU A 133 -15.26 2.13 -0.72
N ARG A 134 -16.32 1.57 -1.28
CA ARG A 134 -16.65 0.13 -1.22
C ARG A 134 -15.45 -0.79 -1.58
N PRO A 135 -14.72 -0.60 -2.70
CA PRO A 135 -13.55 -1.43 -3.03
C PRO A 135 -12.46 -1.39 -1.95
N ALA A 136 -12.02 -0.19 -1.54
CA ALA A 136 -11.00 -0.04 -0.50
C ALA A 136 -11.43 -0.71 0.82
N ARG A 137 -12.70 -0.56 1.21
CA ARG A 137 -13.25 -1.20 2.42
C ARG A 137 -13.27 -2.71 2.32
N ARG A 138 -13.64 -3.29 1.17
CA ARG A 138 -13.67 -4.76 0.97
C ARG A 138 -12.26 -5.35 1.07
N ILE A 139 -11.28 -4.72 0.43
CA ILE A 139 -9.88 -5.15 0.50
C ILE A 139 -9.35 -5.03 1.93
N ALA A 140 -9.60 -3.90 2.59
CA ALA A 140 -9.22 -3.69 3.99
C ALA A 140 -9.83 -4.73 4.94
N LEU A 141 -11.09 -5.14 4.71
CA LEU A 141 -11.76 -6.15 5.53
C LEU A 141 -11.18 -7.55 5.27
N GLY A 142 -10.97 -7.92 4.00
CA GLY A 142 -10.31 -9.18 3.65
C GLY A 142 -8.90 -9.28 4.21
N LEU A 143 -8.11 -8.21 4.12
CA LEU A 143 -6.78 -8.12 4.72
C LEU A 143 -6.85 -8.26 6.25
N GLY A 144 -7.80 -7.59 6.90
CA GLY A 144 -7.97 -7.70 8.36
C GLY A 144 -8.31 -9.12 8.81
N LEU A 145 -9.17 -9.83 8.08
CA LEU A 145 -9.48 -11.23 8.36
C LEU A 145 -8.26 -12.14 8.14
N ALA A 146 -7.50 -11.93 7.07
CA ALA A 146 -6.28 -12.67 6.82
C ALA A 146 -5.23 -12.45 7.93
N CYS A 147 -5.02 -11.22 8.37
CA CYS A 147 -4.12 -10.90 9.50
C CYS A 147 -4.59 -11.53 10.81
N ALA A 148 -5.90 -11.50 11.10
CA ALA A 148 -6.43 -12.12 12.30
C ALA A 148 -6.25 -13.64 12.29
N ALA A 149 -6.53 -14.29 11.16
CA ALA A 149 -6.32 -15.72 10.98
C ALA A 149 -4.85 -16.11 11.11
N TRP A 150 -3.95 -15.37 10.45
CA TRP A 150 -2.51 -15.64 10.47
C TRP A 150 -1.91 -15.44 11.86
N CYS A 151 -2.28 -14.34 12.54
CA CYS A 151 -1.87 -14.09 13.92
C CYS A 151 -2.34 -15.21 14.87
N ALA A 152 -3.57 -15.69 14.70
CA ALA A 152 -4.08 -16.81 15.50
C ALA A 152 -3.30 -18.10 15.23
N THR A 153 -3.00 -18.42 13.97
CA THR A 153 -2.19 -19.61 13.62
C THR A 153 -0.77 -19.52 14.17
N ALA A 154 -0.12 -18.35 14.10
CA ALA A 154 1.23 -18.14 14.61
C ALA A 154 1.30 -18.33 16.13
N VAL A 155 0.30 -17.81 16.87
CA VAL A 155 0.24 -17.95 18.33
C VAL A 155 -0.12 -19.37 18.74
N LEU A 156 -1.15 -19.97 18.14
CA LEU A 156 -1.67 -21.27 18.55
C LEU A 156 -0.77 -22.44 18.13
N LEU A 157 -0.15 -22.37 16.95
CA LEU A 157 0.65 -23.48 16.42
C LEU A 157 2.14 -23.29 16.72
N ALA A 158 2.69 -22.12 16.40
CA ALA A 158 4.13 -21.86 16.55
C ALA A 158 4.52 -21.27 17.92
N GLY A 159 3.54 -20.87 18.75
CA GLY A 159 3.81 -20.19 20.02
C GLY A 159 4.62 -18.91 19.80
N ALA A 160 4.39 -18.22 18.69
CA ALA A 160 5.19 -17.07 18.26
C ALA A 160 4.32 -15.82 18.15
N PHE A 161 4.90 -14.68 18.54
CA PHE A 161 4.28 -13.38 18.30
C PHE A 161 4.51 -12.99 16.84
N GLU A 162 3.43 -12.60 16.17
CA GLU A 162 3.47 -12.13 14.79
C GLU A 162 3.27 -10.59 14.83
N PRO A 163 4.31 -9.79 14.51
CA PRO A 163 4.22 -8.33 14.55
C PRO A 163 3.63 -7.70 13.27
N VAL A 164 3.69 -8.38 12.12
CA VAL A 164 3.30 -7.84 10.81
C VAL A 164 1.78 -7.69 10.70
N SER A 165 1.05 -8.75 11.03
CA SER A 165 -0.39 -8.80 11.23
C SER A 165 -0.86 -7.78 12.27
N VAL A 166 -0.20 -7.67 13.43
CA VAL A 166 -0.58 -6.71 14.47
C VAL A 166 -0.45 -5.27 13.96
N ALA A 167 0.69 -4.91 13.36
CA ALA A 167 0.89 -3.59 12.79
C ALA A 167 -0.13 -3.28 11.67
N THR A 168 -0.42 -4.27 10.82
CA THR A 168 -1.42 -4.15 9.75
C THR A 168 -2.82 -3.93 10.32
N LEU A 169 -3.21 -4.66 11.37
CA LEU A 169 -4.50 -4.49 12.06
C LEU A 169 -4.64 -3.09 12.67
N VAL A 170 -3.58 -2.54 13.25
CA VAL A 170 -3.58 -1.17 13.79
C VAL A 170 -3.81 -0.14 12.68
N LEU A 171 -3.15 -0.28 11.52
CA LEU A 171 -3.36 0.59 10.37
C LEU A 171 -4.81 0.50 9.86
N LEU A 172 -5.35 -0.71 9.74
CA LEU A 172 -6.73 -0.96 9.31
C LEU A 172 -7.77 -0.41 10.29
N ALA A 173 -7.54 -0.57 11.60
CA ALA A 173 -8.39 0.00 12.64
C ALA A 173 -8.41 1.53 12.54
N THR A 174 -7.23 2.14 12.41
CA THR A 174 -7.10 3.60 12.25
C THR A 174 -7.83 4.08 11.01
N PHE A 175 -7.73 3.35 9.89
CA PHE A 175 -8.43 3.66 8.65
C PHE A 175 -9.95 3.61 8.84
N ARG A 176 -10.46 2.56 9.46
CA ARG A 176 -11.89 2.39 9.74
C ARG A 176 -12.46 3.50 10.60
N LEU A 177 -11.71 3.96 11.61
CA LEU A 177 -12.13 5.04 12.51
C LEU A 177 -12.08 6.42 11.87
N LEU A 178 -11.20 6.62 10.89
CA LEU A 178 -10.97 7.91 10.24
C LEU A 178 -11.96 8.19 9.09
N VAL A 179 -12.32 7.14 8.34
CA VAL A 179 -13.27 7.20 7.23
C VAL A 179 -14.55 8.01 7.50
N PRO A 180 -15.34 7.74 8.57
CA PRO A 180 -16.60 8.46 8.79
C PRO A 180 -16.36 9.96 9.02
N LYS A 181 -15.31 10.31 9.77
CA LYS A 181 -14.98 11.72 10.07
C LYS A 181 -14.62 12.51 8.82
N VAL A 182 -13.93 11.86 7.87
CA VAL A 182 -13.59 12.48 6.57
C VAL A 182 -14.84 12.62 5.69
N HIS A 183 -15.75 11.64 5.75
CA HIS A 183 -17.00 11.70 5.00
C HIS A 183 -17.88 12.87 5.45
N ASP A 184 -18.04 13.05 6.77
CA ASP A 184 -18.81 14.15 7.34
C ASP A 184 -18.23 15.52 6.97
N GLU A 185 -16.89 15.68 7.06
CA GLU A 185 -16.21 16.91 6.63
C GLU A 185 -16.38 17.16 5.13
N HIS A 186 -16.29 16.12 4.30
CA HIS A 186 -16.43 16.26 2.85
C HIS A 186 -17.83 16.75 2.47
N GLN A 187 -18.88 16.22 3.11
CA GLN A 187 -20.26 16.70 2.89
C GLN A 187 -20.43 18.17 3.30
N GLN A 188 -19.86 18.57 4.44
CA GLN A 188 -19.90 19.96 4.89
C GLN A 188 -19.21 20.90 3.90
N LEU A 189 -18.04 20.53 3.39
CA LEU A 189 -17.31 21.34 2.42
C LEU A 189 -18.06 21.48 1.08
N LEU A 190 -18.76 20.44 0.64
CA LEU A 190 -19.60 20.51 -0.56
C LEU A 190 -20.80 21.44 -0.34
N SER A 191 -21.44 21.39 0.83
CA SER A 191 -22.59 22.25 1.16
C SER A 191 -22.25 23.74 1.27
N MET A 192 -20.99 24.09 1.55
CA MET A 192 -20.54 25.50 1.59
C MET A 192 -20.19 26.06 0.20
N ARG A 193 -20.13 25.21 -0.83
CA ARG A 193 -19.76 25.59 -2.20
C ARG A 193 -20.98 25.82 -3.10
N SER A 194 -22.14 25.25 -2.73
CA SER A 194 -23.45 25.48 -3.37
C SER A 194 -24.08 26.77 -2.90
#